data_AF-A0A3M1DF53-F1
#
_entry.id   AF-A0A3M1DF53-F1
#
_cell.length_a   1.000
_cell.length_b   1.000
_cell.length_c   1.000
_cell.angle_alpha   90.00
_cell.angle_beta   90.00
_cell.angle_gamma   90.00
#
_symmetry.space_group_name_H-M   'P 1'
#
loop_
_entity.id
_entity.type
_entity.pdbx_description
1 polymer ?
#
loop_
_entity_poly.entity_id
_entity_poly.type
_entity_poly.pdbx_seq_one_letter_code
_entity_poly.pdbx_strand_id
1 'polypeptide(L)'
;MKPVTYHSAERFILSREFFGMKLGLENIRDFLASIGNPQTSYLTVHISGTNGKGSTAAMLASILTAAGYRTGLFTSPHLVSFRERVRIGNRYIGKQAVSGFVRRHRATLVKKNSRSLKSSPRWPSSISSVSR
;
A
#
# COMPACT_ATOMS: atom_id res chain seq x y z
N MET A 1 21.86 -2.77 16.71
CA MET A 1 20.97 -2.50 15.54
C MET A 1 20.71 -1.00 15.47
N LYS A 2 20.92 -0.32 14.34
CA LYS A 2 20.63 1.14 14.25
C LYS A 2 19.13 1.41 14.46
N PRO A 3 18.74 2.45 15.23
CA PRO A 3 17.32 2.76 15.46
C PRO A 3 16.63 3.17 14.15
N VAL A 4 15.42 2.64 13.92
CA VAL A 4 14.58 3.04 12.78
C VAL A 4 13.95 4.39 13.11
N THR A 5 14.49 5.46 12.52
CA THR A 5 13.94 6.81 12.63
C THR A 5 12.76 7.00 11.67
N TYR A 6 11.93 8.02 11.90
CA TYR A 6 10.83 8.36 10.99
C TYR A 6 11.29 8.53 9.54
N HIS A 7 12.32 9.35 9.29
CA HIS A 7 12.80 9.60 7.94
C HIS A 7 13.34 8.33 7.26
N SER A 8 14.02 7.46 8.03
CA SER A 8 14.47 6.17 7.48
C SER A 8 13.32 5.24 7.13
N ALA A 9 12.24 5.25 7.93
CA ALA A 9 11.04 4.48 7.70
C ALA A 9 10.22 5.00 6.51
N GLU A 10 10.04 6.32 6.42
CA GLU A 10 9.40 6.98 5.30
C GLU A 10 10.14 6.68 4.00
N ARG A 11 11.47 6.86 3.96
CA ARG A 11 12.29 6.53 2.80
C ARG A 11 12.17 5.06 2.41
N PHE A 12 12.14 4.16 3.38
CA PHE A 12 11.93 2.73 3.13
C PHE A 12 10.59 2.46 2.46
N ILE A 13 9.50 3.04 2.95
CA ILE A 13 8.16 2.87 2.38
C ILE A 13 8.10 3.44 0.96
N LEU A 14 8.52 4.70 0.78
CA LEU A 14 8.43 5.40 -0.51
C LEU A 14 9.31 4.77 -1.58
N SER A 15 10.44 4.16 -1.21
CA SER A 15 11.30 3.42 -2.15
C SER A 15 10.60 2.22 -2.83
N ARG A 16 9.43 1.79 -2.32
CA ARG A 16 8.66 0.67 -2.86
C ARG A 16 7.50 1.07 -3.76
N GLU A 17 7.19 2.36 -3.90
CA GLU A 17 6.11 2.83 -4.76
C GLU A 17 6.48 2.79 -6.26
N PHE A 18 7.77 2.87 -6.59
CA PHE A 18 8.25 3.08 -7.97
C PHE A 18 8.74 1.82 -8.69
N PHE A 19 8.83 0.66 -8.03
CA PHE A 19 9.16 -0.58 -8.73
C PHE A 19 7.89 -1.14 -9.37
N GLY A 20 7.95 -1.40 -10.68
CA GLY A 20 6.80 -1.65 -11.58
C GLY A 20 5.69 -2.58 -11.05
N MET A 21 4.50 -2.44 -11.64
CA MET A 21 3.29 -3.16 -11.21
C MET A 21 3.49 -4.68 -11.33
N LYS A 22 3.67 -5.35 -10.19
CA LYS A 22 3.46 -6.80 -10.09
C LYS A 22 1.96 -7.03 -9.91
N LEU A 23 1.31 -7.55 -10.95
CA LEU A 23 -0.09 -7.97 -10.87
C LEU A 23 -0.22 -9.11 -9.83
N GLY A 24 -1.35 -9.12 -9.12
CA GLY A 24 -1.66 -10.10 -8.08
C GLY A 24 -1.76 -9.52 -6.68
N LEU A 25 -2.39 -10.28 -5.77
CA LEU A 25 -2.63 -9.87 -4.38
C LEU A 25 -1.88 -10.78 -3.38
N GLU A 26 -1.05 -11.70 -3.86
CA GLU A 26 -0.42 -12.75 -3.05
C GLU A 26 0.53 -12.12 -2.01
N ASN A 27 1.37 -11.17 -2.44
CA ASN A 27 2.30 -10.50 -1.53
C ASN A 27 1.57 -9.79 -0.37
N ILE A 28 0.46 -9.10 -0.67
CA ILE A 28 -0.30 -8.38 0.37
C ILE A 28 -1.11 -9.36 1.22
N ARG A 29 -1.68 -10.42 0.65
CA ARG A 29 -2.37 -11.49 1.39
C ARG A 29 -1.43 -12.20 2.37
N ASP A 30 -0.24 -12.60 1.92
CA ASP A 30 0.77 -13.23 2.78
C ASP A 30 1.21 -12.31 3.92
N PHE A 31 1.42 -11.03 3.62
CA PHE A 31 1.78 -10.05 4.63
C PHE A 31 0.66 -9.87 5.67
N LEU A 32 -0.59 -9.67 5.22
CA LEU A 32 -1.74 -9.49 6.11
C LEU A 32 -1.98 -10.72 6.98
N ALA A 33 -1.87 -11.93 6.41
CA ALA A 33 -1.95 -13.18 7.17
C ALA A 33 -0.87 -13.24 8.26
N SER A 34 0.36 -12.82 7.95
CA SER A 34 1.47 -12.82 8.93
C SER A 34 1.30 -11.85 10.10
N ILE A 35 0.41 -10.86 9.98
CA ILE A 35 0.11 -9.88 11.04
C ILE A 35 -1.31 -10.05 11.62
N GLY A 36 -1.94 -11.20 11.39
CA GLY A 36 -3.23 -11.54 12.00
C GLY A 36 -4.46 -10.97 11.28
N ASN A 37 -4.35 -10.65 9.98
CA ASN A 37 -5.45 -10.15 9.16
C ASN A 37 -6.19 -8.92 9.74
N PRO A 38 -5.50 -7.82 10.11
CA PRO A 38 -6.12 -6.67 10.75
C PRO A 38 -7.24 -6.04 9.92
N GLN A 39 -7.22 -6.19 8.60
CA GLN A 39 -8.26 -5.70 7.69
C GLN A 39 -9.66 -6.27 7.96
N THR A 40 -9.79 -7.37 8.70
CA THR A 40 -11.10 -7.97 9.05
C THR A 40 -11.66 -7.47 10.37
N SER A 41 -10.92 -6.62 11.10
CA SER A 41 -11.30 -6.16 12.45
C SER A 41 -12.16 -4.90 12.47
N TYR A 42 -12.49 -4.33 11.30
CA TYR A 42 -13.26 -3.10 11.18
C TYR A 42 -14.08 -3.06 9.88
N LEU A 43 -15.19 -2.31 9.93
CA LEU A 43 -16.00 -2.01 8.74
C LEU A 43 -15.19 -1.15 7.76
N THR A 44 -15.30 -1.47 6.47
CA THR A 44 -14.51 -0.82 5.42
C THR A 44 -15.42 -0.33 4.30
N VAL A 45 -15.23 0.94 3.90
CA VAL A 45 -15.80 1.48 2.67
C VAL A 45 -14.68 1.62 1.64
N HIS A 46 -14.83 0.96 0.50
CA HIS A 46 -13.85 1.01 -0.58
C HIS A 46 -14.32 1.94 -1.70
N ILE A 47 -13.53 2.96 -2.02
CA ILE A 47 -13.87 3.98 -3.02
C ILE A 47 -12.92 3.87 -4.20
N SER A 48 -13.49 3.59 -5.38
CA SER A 48 -12.80 3.47 -6.66
C SER A 48 -13.39 4.44 -7.71
N GLY A 49 -12.70 4.61 -8.84
CA GLY A 49 -13.12 5.48 -9.94
C GLY A 49 -11.96 6.29 -10.52
N THR A 50 -12.20 7.08 -11.58
CA THR A 50 -11.13 7.87 -12.23
C THR A 50 -10.88 9.19 -11.52
N ASN A 51 -11.93 9.86 -11.05
CA ASN A 51 -11.87 11.17 -10.38
C ASN A 51 -12.69 11.17 -9.07
N GLY A 52 -12.52 12.20 -8.24
CA GLY A 52 -13.37 12.43 -7.05
C GLY A 52 -13.13 11.52 -5.83
N LYS A 53 -12.52 10.34 -5.98
CA LYS A 53 -12.28 9.37 -4.89
C LYS A 53 -11.75 9.99 -3.59
N GLY A 54 -10.71 10.82 -3.69
CA GLY A 54 -10.09 11.47 -2.54
C GLY A 54 -11.04 12.42 -1.83
N SER A 55 -11.76 13.25 -2.60
CA SER A 55 -12.77 14.18 -2.08
C SER A 55 -13.95 13.44 -1.45
N THR A 56 -14.47 12.39 -2.11
CA THR A 56 -15.55 11.56 -1.58
C THR A 56 -15.13 10.86 -0.30
N ALA A 57 -13.93 10.26 -0.26
CA ALA A 57 -13.42 9.59 0.93
C ALA A 57 -13.23 10.57 2.10
N ALA A 58 -12.72 11.77 1.83
CA ALA A 58 -12.55 12.81 2.84
C ALA A 58 -13.90 13.31 3.39
N MET A 59 -14.87 13.54 2.51
CA MET A 59 -16.22 13.98 2.90
C MET A 59 -16.92 12.92 3.75
N LEU A 60 -16.89 11.65 3.32
CA LEU A 60 -17.45 10.54 4.09
C LEU A 60 -16.76 10.38 5.45
N ALA A 61 -15.43 10.43 5.48
CA ALA A 61 -14.69 10.32 6.73
C ALA A 61 -15.02 11.45 7.71
N SER A 62 -15.21 12.68 7.20
CA SER A 62 -15.63 13.83 8.00
C SER A 62 -17.03 13.62 8.60
N ILE A 63 -18.00 13.19 7.78
CA ILE A 63 -19.38 12.92 8.23
C ILE A 63 -19.39 11.84 9.33
N LEU A 64 -18.70 10.71 9.10
CA LEU A 64 -18.65 9.62 10.08
C LEU A 64 -17.95 10.05 11.38
N THR A 65 -16.88 10.83 11.27
CA THR A 65 -16.19 11.37 12.46
C THR A 65 -17.10 12.32 13.24
N ALA A 66 -17.82 13.22 12.56
CA ALA A 66 -18.77 14.13 13.17
C ALA A 66 -19.95 13.40 13.84
N ALA A 67 -20.35 12.25 13.29
CA ALA A 67 -21.35 11.36 13.87
C ALA A 67 -20.85 10.52 15.06
N GLY A 68 -19.61 10.73 15.52
CA GLY A 68 -19.06 10.06 16.71
C GLY A 68 -18.34 8.73 16.45
N TYR A 69 -18.18 8.32 15.18
CA TYR A 69 -17.45 7.10 14.85
C TYR A 69 -15.93 7.32 14.89
N ARG A 70 -15.20 6.29 15.33
CA ARG A 70 -13.73 6.26 15.27
C ARG A 70 -13.26 5.91 13.85
N THR A 71 -13.28 6.89 12.96
CA THR A 71 -13.08 6.70 11.52
C THR A 71 -11.61 6.70 11.11
N GLY A 72 -11.20 5.74 10.28
CA GLY A 72 -9.91 5.76 9.58
C GLY A 72 -10.07 6.26 8.14
N LEU A 73 -9.09 7.01 7.64
CA LEU A 73 -9.03 7.44 6.24
C LEU A 73 -7.67 7.09 5.64
N PHE A 74 -7.70 6.41 4.49
CA PHE A 74 -6.53 6.17 3.65
C PHE A 74 -6.69 6.83 2.28
N THR A 75 -5.76 7.70 1.90
CA THR A 75 -5.74 8.39 0.59
C THR A 75 -4.33 8.48 0.02
N SER A 76 -4.23 8.52 -1.30
CA SER A 76 -2.96 8.69 -2.03
C SER A 76 -3.19 9.47 -3.33
N PRO A 77 -2.19 10.24 -3.82
CA PRO A 77 -0.90 10.53 -3.19
C PRO A 77 -1.02 11.51 -1.99
N HIS A 78 0.09 11.81 -1.32
CA HIS A 78 0.17 12.90 -0.33
C HIS A 78 0.75 14.16 -0.98
N LEU A 79 0.60 15.33 -0.36
CA LEU A 79 1.15 16.59 -0.87
C LEU A 79 2.50 16.94 -0.24
N VAL A 80 2.61 16.90 1.10
CA VAL A 80 3.82 17.33 1.83
C VAL A 80 4.45 16.20 2.62
N SER A 81 3.63 15.38 3.29
CA SER A 81 4.10 14.31 4.16
C SER A 81 3.36 13.00 3.92
N PHE A 82 4.09 11.88 3.93
CA PHE A 82 3.50 10.53 3.89
C PHE A 82 2.39 10.34 4.93
N ARG A 83 2.51 11.00 6.09
CA ARG A 83 1.55 10.91 7.19
C ARG A 83 0.15 11.39 6.81
N GLU A 84 0.01 12.22 5.79
CA GLU A 84 -1.29 12.67 5.28
C GLU A 84 -2.13 11.51 4.75
N ARG A 85 -1.48 10.44 4.26
CA ARG A 85 -2.13 9.27 3.65
C ARG A 85 -2.88 8.41 4.65
N VAL A 86 -2.59 8.50 5.94
CA VAL A 86 -3.21 7.68 6.98
C VAL A 86 -3.69 8.57 8.11
N ARG A 87 -5.00 8.66 8.30
CA ARG A 87 -5.64 9.47 9.34
C ARG A 87 -6.57 8.64 10.19
N ILE A 88 -6.67 8.99 11.47
CA ILE A 88 -7.68 8.46 12.40
C ILE A 88 -8.40 9.68 12.99
N GLY A 89 -9.69 9.80 12.72
CA GLY A 89 -10.43 11.06 12.82
C GLY A 89 -9.71 12.16 12.04
N ASN A 90 -9.48 13.29 12.70
CA ASN A 90 -8.82 14.46 12.09
C ASN A 90 -7.30 14.50 12.29
N ARG A 91 -6.67 13.39 12.73
CA ARG A 91 -5.23 13.36 13.07
C ARG A 91 -4.43 12.48 12.11
N TYR A 92 -3.32 13.02 11.62
CA TYR A 92 -2.33 12.26 10.85
C TYR A 92 -1.68 11.19 11.74
N ILE A 93 -1.33 10.05 11.14
CA ILE A 93 -0.55 9.02 11.82
C ILE A 93 0.72 9.60 12.44
N GLY A 94 1.05 9.18 13.67
CA GLY A 94 2.23 9.66 14.39
C GLY A 94 3.53 9.17 13.77
N LYS A 95 4.60 9.98 13.84
CA LYS A 95 5.95 9.61 13.37
C LYS A 95 6.47 8.32 14.03
N GLN A 96 6.20 8.15 15.32
CA GLN A 96 6.55 6.95 16.08
C GLN A 96 5.74 5.73 15.64
N ALA A 97 4.48 5.91 15.26
CA ALA A 97 3.66 4.81 14.73
C ALA A 97 4.21 4.31 13.39
N VAL A 98 4.59 5.22 12.48
CA VAL A 98 5.21 4.87 11.19
C VAL A 98 6.54 4.14 11.38
N SER A 99 7.46 4.73 12.15
CA SER A 99 8.77 4.11 12.41
C SER A 99 8.64 2.78 13.18
N GLY A 100 7.73 2.70 14.15
CA GLY A 100 7.42 1.49 14.88
C GLY A 100 6.83 0.39 14.00
N PHE A 101 5.95 0.74 13.06
CA PHE A 101 5.40 -0.20 12.08
C PHE A 101 6.51 -0.77 11.20
N VAL A 102 7.33 0.08 10.58
CA VAL A 102 8.46 -0.39 9.76
C VAL A 102 9.40 -1.25 10.59
N ARG A 103 9.77 -0.84 11.80
CA ARG A 103 10.65 -1.63 12.68
C ARG A 103 10.13 -3.04 12.92
N ARG A 104 8.82 -3.20 13.20
CA ARG A 104 8.20 -4.51 13.48
C ARG A 104 8.11 -5.40 12.25
N HIS A 105 7.85 -4.80 11.08
CA HIS A 105 7.44 -5.56 9.90
C HIS A 105 8.47 -5.53 8.76
N ARG A 106 9.63 -4.88 8.94
CA ARG A 106 10.65 -4.76 7.89
C ARG A 106 11.07 -6.10 7.31
N ALA A 107 11.27 -7.12 8.15
CA ALA A 107 11.71 -8.43 7.70
C ALA A 107 10.67 -9.13 6.81
N THR A 108 9.38 -9.02 7.14
CA THR A 108 8.30 -9.62 6.34
C THR A 108 8.05 -8.84 5.04
N LEU A 109 8.18 -7.50 5.07
CA LEU A 109 8.05 -6.62 3.90
C LEU A 109 9.20 -6.75 2.88
N VAL A 110 10.33 -7.34 3.26
CA VAL A 110 11.50 -7.52 2.40
C VAL A 110 11.56 -8.91 1.75
N LYS A 111 10.63 -9.84 2.06
CA LYS A 111 10.63 -11.19 1.47
C LYS A 111 10.83 -11.12 -0.06
N LYS A 112 11.99 -11.60 -0.52
CA LYS A 112 12.24 -11.91 -1.93
C LYS A 112 11.33 -13.07 -2.26
N ASN A 113 10.37 -12.83 -3.15
CA ASN A 113 9.62 -13.92 -3.73
C ASN A 113 10.61 -14.70 -4.62
N SER A 114 11.19 -15.78 -4.10
CA SER A 114 12.05 -16.72 -4.83
C SER A 114 11.25 -17.61 -5.81
N ARG A 115 10.01 -17.21 -6.15
CA ARG A 115 9.12 -17.89 -7.08
C ARG A 115 8.50 -16.90 -8.06
N SER A 116 9.30 -16.40 -9.02
CA SER A 116 8.83 -16.06 -10.37
C SER A 116 10.00 -15.66 -11.29
N LEU A 117 10.78 -16.65 -11.73
CA LEU A 117 11.43 -16.67 -13.06
C LEU A 117 11.39 -18.11 -13.60
N LYS A 118 10.17 -18.64 -13.74
CA LYS A 118 9.79 -19.66 -14.73
C LYS A 118 8.44 -19.14 -15.21
N SER A 119 8.23 -18.65 -16.42
CA SER A 119 8.81 -18.94 -17.72
C SER A 119 8.60 -17.71 -18.61
N SER A 120 9.63 -17.22 -19.30
CA SER A 120 9.41 -16.37 -20.46
C SER A 120 8.59 -17.15 -21.49
N PRO A 121 7.53 -16.60 -22.09
CA PRO A 121 6.98 -17.20 -23.30
C PRO A 121 8.07 -17.06 -24.37
N ARG A 122 8.64 -18.19 -24.83
CA ARG A 122 9.32 -18.20 -26.12
C ARG A 122 8.25 -17.83 -27.14
N TRP A 123 8.33 -16.63 -27.69
CA TRP A 123 7.69 -16.34 -28.97
C TRP A 123 8.23 -17.35 -29.99
N PRO A 124 7.38 -18.11 -30.71
CA PRO A 124 7.87 -18.88 -31.84
C PRO A 124 8.38 -17.90 -32.89
N SER A 125 9.70 -17.93 -33.10
CA SER A 125 10.39 -17.24 -34.18
C SER A 125 10.09 -17.95 -35.51
N SER A 126 8.88 -17.75 -36.04
CA SER A 126 8.54 -18.09 -37.41
C SER A 126 7.46 -17.14 -37.95
N ILE A 127 7.83 -15.88 -38.12
CA ILE A 127 7.32 -15.08 -39.23
C ILE A 127 8.51 -14.89 -40.16
N SER A 128 8.59 -15.74 -41.18
CA SER A 128 9.29 -15.42 -42.42
C SER A 128 8.25 -15.42 -43.52
N SER A 129 7.94 -14.20 -43.96
CA SER A 129 7.29 -13.85 -45.21
C SER A 129 7.83 -14.65 -46.40
N VAL A 130 6.94 -15.17 -47.24
CA VAL A 130 7.18 -15.18 -48.69
C VAL A 130 5.90 -14.73 -49.39
N SER A 131 6.08 -13.65 -50.12
CA SER A 131 5.17 -13.06 -51.09
C SER A 131 5.01 -13.97 -52.30
N ARG A 132 3.76 -14.22 -52.73
CA ARG A 132 3.22 -14.03 -54.09
C ARG A 132 1.75 -14.41 -54.10
#